data_AF-A0A0S8HQH8-F1
#
_entry.id   AF-A0A0S8HQH8-F1
#
_cell.length_a   1.000
_cell.length_b   1.000
_cell.length_c   1.000
_cell.angle_alpha   90.00
_cell.angle_beta   90.00
_cell.angle_gamma   90.00
#
_symmetry.space_group_name_H-M   'P 1'
#
loop_
_entity.id
_entity.type
_entity.pdbx_description
1 polymer ?
#
loop_
_entity_poly.entity_id
_entity_poly.type
_entity_poly.pdbx_seq_one_letter_code
_entity_poly.pdbx_strand_id
1 'polypeptide(L)'
;MKFRNLSLCFCLFVLCAVLVGYSGDASAQKTFQPGVKLMADGKPIDVTTGHSVPTVADWNNDGKKDLITGQFRDGKIRLYLNQGTDAKPVFKDSVYMKAGGKEISLPAG
;
A
#
# COMPACT_ATOMS: atom_id res chain seq x y z
N MET A 1 11.13 -4.86 73.99
CA MET A 1 10.37 -5.93 73.32
C MET A 1 10.70 -5.89 71.82
N LYS A 2 11.25 -7.00 71.32
CA LYS A 2 11.60 -7.46 69.94
C LYS A 2 11.82 -6.48 68.76
N PHE A 3 13.08 -6.43 68.33
CA PHE A 3 13.58 -6.16 66.96
C PHE A 3 13.61 -7.45 66.10
N ARG A 4 13.23 -7.37 64.82
CA ARG A 4 13.53 -8.28 63.67
C ARG A 4 13.25 -7.45 62.39
N ASN A 5 14.01 -7.37 61.30
CA ASN A 5 15.25 -7.96 60.81
C ASN A 5 15.82 -7.03 59.70
N LEU A 6 17.14 -6.97 59.65
CA LEU A 6 17.99 -6.25 58.70
C LEU A 6 18.32 -7.16 57.50
N SER A 7 18.25 -6.67 56.26
CA SER A 7 19.10 -7.14 55.17
C SER A 7 19.18 -6.11 54.04
N LEU A 8 20.29 -5.37 54.05
CA LEU A 8 20.83 -4.63 52.92
C LEU A 8 21.44 -5.66 51.94
N CYS A 9 21.11 -5.61 50.65
CA CYS A 9 22.02 -6.06 49.61
C CYS A 9 22.05 -5.03 48.49
N PHE A 10 23.19 -4.35 48.43
CA PHE A 10 23.55 -3.24 47.58
C PHE A 10 24.22 -3.83 46.34
N CYS A 11 23.64 -3.65 45.14
CA CYS A 11 24.40 -3.65 43.89
C CYS A 11 23.52 -3.12 42.75
N LEU A 12 23.48 -1.79 42.68
CA LEU A 12 23.41 -1.06 41.42
C LEU A 12 24.66 -1.43 40.59
N PHE A 13 24.53 -1.43 39.26
CA PHE A 13 25.53 -1.68 38.21
C PHE A 13 25.39 -3.02 37.45
N VAL A 14 24.79 -2.88 36.27
CA VAL A 14 24.90 -3.61 34.99
C VAL A 14 23.47 -3.72 34.45
N LEU A 15 22.92 -2.67 33.85
CA LEU A 15 23.04 -2.46 32.40
C LEU A 15 23.03 -3.77 31.62
N CYS A 16 21.91 -4.50 31.62
CA CYS A 16 21.57 -5.40 30.52
C CYS A 16 20.28 -4.90 29.92
N ALA A 17 20.43 -3.95 28.99
CA ALA A 17 19.40 -3.38 28.17
C ALA A 17 18.79 -4.43 27.24
N VAL A 18 17.98 -5.37 27.73
CA VAL A 18 17.13 -6.24 26.88
C VAL A 18 15.93 -6.76 27.69
N LEU A 19 14.99 -5.89 28.08
CA LEU A 19 13.68 -6.33 28.62
C LEU A 19 12.48 -5.72 27.90
N VAL A 20 12.70 -4.93 26.84
CA VAL A 20 11.72 -4.89 25.76
C VAL A 20 12.14 -6.04 24.85
N GLY A 21 11.42 -7.15 24.94
CA GLY A 21 11.51 -8.20 23.95
C GLY A 21 11.23 -7.58 22.59
N TYR A 22 12.29 -7.18 21.89
CA TYR A 22 12.26 -7.00 20.46
C TYR A 22 12.20 -8.43 19.93
N SER A 23 10.99 -9.01 19.89
CA SER A 23 10.68 -10.06 18.94
C SER A 23 10.64 -9.39 17.57
N GLY A 24 11.81 -8.91 17.13
CA GLY A 24 12.05 -8.69 15.73
C GLY A 24 12.03 -10.07 15.13
N ASP A 25 10.85 -10.54 14.74
CA ASP A 25 10.69 -11.63 13.79
C ASP A 25 11.32 -11.15 12.48
N ALA A 26 12.65 -11.21 12.46
CA ALA A 26 13.43 -11.16 11.24
C ALA A 26 13.05 -12.42 10.46
N SER A 27 12.34 -12.21 9.36
CA SER A 27 11.85 -13.21 8.41
C SER A 27 10.43 -13.76 8.61
N ALA A 28 9.46 -12.89 8.86
CA ALA A 28 8.16 -13.15 8.24
C ALA A 28 8.34 -13.04 6.71
N GLN A 29 8.48 -14.18 6.03
CA GLN A 29 8.44 -14.23 4.57
C GLN A 29 7.15 -13.52 4.14
N LYS A 30 7.29 -12.39 3.43
CA LYS A 30 6.15 -11.65 2.88
C LYS A 30 5.50 -12.55 1.83
N THR A 31 4.54 -13.35 2.24
CA THR A 31 3.74 -14.15 1.34
C THR A 31 2.69 -13.25 0.72
N PHE A 32 2.54 -13.38 -0.59
CA PHE A 32 1.43 -12.73 -1.25
C PHE A 32 0.13 -13.41 -0.82
N GLN A 33 -0.91 -12.61 -0.65
CA GLN A 33 -2.27 -13.11 -0.58
C GLN A 33 -2.65 -13.74 -1.93
N PRO A 34 -3.64 -14.64 -1.97
CA PRO A 34 -4.21 -15.09 -3.23
C PRO A 34 -4.58 -13.90 -4.12
N GLY A 35 -4.32 -14.04 -5.42
CA GLY A 35 -4.66 -13.00 -6.39
C GLY A 35 -6.16 -12.71 -6.37
N VAL A 36 -6.51 -11.43 -6.28
CA VAL A 36 -7.89 -10.94 -6.34
C VAL A 36 -8.07 -10.08 -7.57
N LYS A 37 -9.25 -10.14 -8.19
CA LYS A 37 -9.61 -9.19 -9.24
C LYS A 37 -9.84 -7.83 -8.61
N LEU A 38 -9.15 -6.81 -9.13
CA LEU A 38 -9.46 -5.44 -8.79
C LEU A 38 -10.78 -5.05 -9.46
N MET A 39 -11.61 -4.33 -8.71
CA MET A 39 -12.93 -3.90 -9.15
C MET A 39 -13.00 -2.37 -9.19
N ALA A 40 -13.67 -1.83 -10.20
CA ALA A 40 -14.09 -0.44 -10.29
C ALA A 40 -15.61 -0.40 -10.50
N ASP A 41 -16.32 0.31 -9.62
CA ASP A 41 -17.80 0.38 -9.63
C ASP A 41 -18.51 -0.98 -9.87
N GLY A 42 -18.00 -2.03 -9.20
CA GLY A 42 -18.57 -3.38 -9.24
C GLY A 42 -18.19 -4.22 -10.46
N LYS A 43 -17.37 -3.70 -11.38
CA LYS A 43 -16.89 -4.42 -12.57
C LYS A 43 -15.40 -4.73 -12.44
N PRO A 44 -14.93 -5.89 -12.93
CA PRO A 44 -13.49 -6.15 -13.01
C PRO A 44 -12.79 -5.09 -13.85
N ILE A 45 -11.65 -4.62 -13.36
CA ILE A 45 -10.76 -3.73 -14.12
C ILE A 45 -10.13 -4.55 -15.24
N ASP A 46 -10.48 -4.21 -16.49
CA ASP A 46 -10.00 -4.87 -17.69
C ASP A 46 -9.67 -3.81 -18.76
N VAL A 47 -8.42 -3.79 -19.24
CA VAL A 47 -7.97 -2.89 -20.29
C VAL A 47 -8.36 -3.36 -21.70
N THR A 48 -9.06 -4.51 -21.81
CA THR A 48 -9.68 -5.12 -23.00
C THR A 48 -8.69 -5.61 -24.07
N THR A 49 -7.63 -4.84 -24.36
CA THR A 49 -6.73 -5.12 -25.50
C THR A 49 -5.36 -5.67 -25.09
N GLY A 50 -5.21 -6.09 -23.83
CA GLY A 50 -3.96 -6.63 -23.29
C GLY A 50 -2.87 -5.58 -23.01
N HIS A 51 -1.73 -6.06 -22.49
CA HIS A 51 -0.54 -5.28 -22.13
C HIS A 51 -0.82 -4.10 -21.21
N SER A 52 -1.53 -4.36 -20.10
CA SER A 52 -1.70 -3.35 -19.05
C SER A 52 -0.35 -2.97 -18.46
N VAL A 53 -0.12 -1.67 -18.27
CA VAL A 53 1.03 -1.14 -17.53
C VAL A 53 0.50 -0.45 -16.27
N PRO A 54 0.22 -1.19 -15.17
CA PRO A 54 -0.34 -0.61 -13.95
C PRO A 54 0.72 0.20 -13.18
N THR A 55 0.30 1.32 -12.61
CA THR A 55 1.09 2.17 -11.71
C THR A 55 0.20 2.63 -10.56
N VAL A 56 0.74 2.63 -9.34
CA VAL A 56 0.04 3.04 -8.13
C VAL A 56 0.69 4.31 -7.60
N ALA A 57 -0.08 5.39 -7.49
CA ALA A 57 0.39 6.69 -7.04
C ALA A 57 -0.74 7.45 -6.34
N ASP A 58 -0.39 8.40 -5.47
CA ASP A 58 -1.36 9.41 -5.00
C ASP A 58 -1.44 10.49 -6.07
N TRP A 59 -2.39 10.37 -6.99
CA TRP A 59 -2.42 11.17 -8.22
C TRP A 59 -3.04 12.54 -7.98
N ASN A 60 -4.09 12.60 -7.18
CA ASN A 60 -4.83 13.83 -6.86
C ASN A 60 -4.36 14.51 -5.57
N ASN A 61 -3.34 13.97 -4.89
CA ASN A 61 -2.77 14.47 -3.64
C ASN A 61 -3.81 14.50 -2.50
N ASP A 62 -4.68 13.50 -2.44
CA ASP A 62 -5.67 13.32 -1.36
C ASP A 62 -5.20 12.36 -0.26
N GLY A 63 -3.98 11.84 -0.38
CA GLY A 63 -3.39 10.90 0.56
C GLY A 63 -3.78 9.44 0.33
N LYS A 64 -4.55 9.13 -0.72
CA LYS A 64 -4.97 7.77 -1.08
C LYS A 64 -4.23 7.31 -2.33
N LYS A 65 -3.89 6.03 -2.40
CA LYS A 65 -3.28 5.45 -3.60
C LYS A 65 -4.32 5.16 -4.68
N ASP A 66 -4.19 5.84 -5.80
CA ASP A 66 -4.94 5.65 -7.04
C ASP A 66 -4.27 4.59 -7.94
N LEU A 67 -5.06 4.05 -8.88
CA LEU A 67 -4.56 3.14 -9.90
C LEU A 67 -4.57 3.84 -11.27
N ILE A 68 -3.41 3.85 -11.93
CA ILE A 68 -3.22 4.34 -13.29
C ILE A 68 -2.86 3.14 -14.16
N THR A 69 -3.45 3.02 -15.34
CA THR A 69 -3.09 1.94 -16.28
C THR A 69 -3.10 2.42 -17.72
N GLY A 70 -2.01 2.13 -18.44
CA GLY A 70 -1.95 2.23 -19.89
C GLY A 70 -2.58 1.03 -20.59
N GLN A 71 -2.99 1.20 -21.84
CA GLN A 71 -3.54 0.13 -22.67
C GLN A 71 -2.94 0.15 -24.08
N PHE A 72 -2.81 -1.02 -24.70
CA PHE A 72 -2.11 -1.17 -25.99
C PHE A 72 -2.81 -0.50 -27.19
N ARG A 73 -4.12 -0.73 -27.38
CA ARG A 73 -4.82 -0.45 -28.65
C ARG A 73 -4.68 0.98 -29.15
N ASP A 74 -4.98 1.93 -28.28
CA ASP A 74 -5.00 3.36 -28.60
C ASP A 74 -3.97 4.12 -27.77
N GLY A 75 -3.12 3.41 -27.01
CA GLY A 75 -2.11 4.02 -26.14
C GLY A 75 -2.68 4.97 -25.08
N LYS A 76 -3.97 4.82 -24.72
CA LYS A 76 -4.65 5.69 -23.75
C LYS A 76 -4.29 5.31 -22.33
N ILE A 77 -4.35 6.30 -21.45
CA ILE A 77 -4.10 6.13 -20.01
C ILE A 77 -5.41 6.29 -19.23
N ARG A 78 -5.78 5.27 -18.47
CA ARG A 78 -6.93 5.27 -17.57
C ARG A 78 -6.49 5.60 -16.15
N LEU A 79 -7.22 6.48 -15.48
CA LEU A 79 -7.07 6.80 -14.06
C LEU A 79 -8.30 6.29 -13.31
N TYR A 80 -8.07 5.47 -12.28
CA TYR A 80 -9.08 4.97 -11.33
C TYR A 80 -8.80 5.61 -9.97
N LEU A 81 -9.67 6.53 -9.55
CA LEU A 81 -9.54 7.19 -8.25
C LEU A 81 -9.96 6.25 -7.12
N ASN A 82 -9.17 6.22 -6.05
CA ASN A 82 -9.48 5.49 -4.84
C ASN A 82 -10.35 6.34 -3.90
N GLN A 83 -11.59 5.92 -3.69
CA GLN A 83 -12.51 6.57 -2.75
C GLN A 83 -12.45 5.96 -1.34
N GLY A 84 -11.76 4.83 -1.16
CA GLY A 84 -11.59 4.13 0.11
C GLY A 84 -10.34 4.59 0.87
N THR A 85 -9.54 3.62 1.30
CA THR A 85 -8.23 3.83 1.95
C THR A 85 -7.15 3.01 1.28
N ASP A 86 -5.88 3.23 1.63
CA ASP A 86 -4.77 2.42 1.13
C ASP A 86 -4.90 0.94 1.55
N ALA A 87 -5.43 0.67 2.75
CA ALA A 87 -5.64 -0.67 3.26
C ALA A 87 -6.88 -1.36 2.66
N LYS A 88 -7.87 -0.58 2.21
CA LYS A 88 -9.14 -1.06 1.64
C LYS A 88 -9.56 -0.13 0.49
N PRO A 89 -8.93 -0.25 -0.70
CA PRO A 89 -9.21 0.64 -1.81
C PRO A 89 -10.62 0.40 -2.37
N VAL A 90 -11.26 1.48 -2.82
CA VAL A 90 -12.56 1.44 -3.52
C VAL A 90 -12.45 2.28 -4.78
N PHE A 91 -12.19 1.63 -5.91
CA PHE A 91 -12.01 2.34 -7.17
C PHE A 91 -13.34 2.69 -7.84
N LYS A 92 -13.40 3.91 -8.39
CA LYS A 92 -14.46 4.36 -9.30
C LYS A 92 -14.13 4.05 -10.75
N ASP A 93 -15.14 4.11 -11.62
CA ASP A 93 -14.97 3.99 -13.07
C ASP A 93 -13.86 4.92 -13.57
N SER A 94 -13.07 4.41 -14.53
CA SER A 94 -11.90 5.14 -15.01
C SER A 94 -12.28 6.36 -15.85
N VAL A 95 -11.44 7.38 -15.78
CA VAL A 95 -11.39 8.46 -16.77
C VAL A 95 -10.12 8.35 -17.62
N TYR A 96 -10.19 8.79 -18.89
CA TYR A 96 -8.98 8.96 -19.69
C TYR A 96 -8.26 10.25 -19.27
N MET A 97 -6.97 10.12 -18.99
CA MET A 97 -6.13 11.25 -18.61
C MET A 97 -5.95 12.22 -19.78
N LYS A 98 -5.89 13.51 -19.46
CA LYS A 98 -5.79 14.59 -20.44
C LYS A 98 -4.58 15.48 -20.16
N ALA A 99 -3.96 15.97 -21.23
CA ALA A 99 -2.95 17.03 -21.20
C ALA A 99 -3.39 18.13 -22.17
N GLY A 100 -3.42 19.39 -21.72
CA GLY A 100 -3.90 20.51 -22.55
C GLY A 100 -5.33 20.33 -23.08
N GLY A 101 -6.20 19.63 -22.33
CA GLY A 101 -7.58 19.34 -22.73
C GLY A 101 -7.76 18.15 -23.69
N LYS A 102 -6.69 17.59 -24.23
CA LYS A 102 -6.72 16.41 -25.11
C LYS A 102 -6.35 15.15 -24.34
N GLU A 103 -7.00 14.02 -24.67
CA GLU A 103 -6.62 12.72 -24.11
C GLU A 103 -5.16 12.39 -24.44
N ILE A 104 -4.43 11.88 -23.45
CA ILE A 104 -3.09 11.36 -23.65
C ILE A 104 -3.21 10.03 -24.38
N SER A 105 -2.56 9.92 -25.52
CA SER A 105 -2.56 8.74 -26.38
C SER A 105 -1.17 8.57 -26.99
N LEU A 106 -0.57 7.40 -26.73
CA LEU A 106 0.72 6.97 -27.28
C LEU A 106 0.52 5.61 -27.98
N PRO A 107 -0.14 5.58 -29.15
CA PRO A 107 -0.43 4.33 -29.84
C PRO A 107 0.86 3.66 -30.30
N ALA A 108 0.84 2.33 -30.41
CA ALA A 108 1.91 1.62 -31.11
C ALA A 108 1.94 2.11 -32.58
N GLY A 109 3.15 2.40 -33.06
CA GLY A 109 3.40 2.76 -34.47
C GLY A 109 3.33 1.57 -35.41
#